data_AF-A0A6B3NBI4-F1
#
_entry.id   AF-A0A6B3NBI4-F1
#
_cell.length_a   1.000
_cell.length_b   1.000
_cell.length_c   1.000
_cell.angle_alpha   90.00
_cell.angle_beta   90.00
_cell.angle_gamma   90.00
#
_symmetry.space_group_name_H-M   'P 1'
#
loop_
_entity.id
_entity.type
_entity.pdbx_description
1 polymer ?
#
loop_
_entity_poly.entity_id
_entity_poly.type
_entity_poly.pdbx_seq_one_letter_code
_entity_poly.pdbx_strand_id
1 'polypeptide(L)'
;MKDIKYFRQEIDILDETLVKILVKRFDICRQVGIYKKKVGMPVMQPERVKAVKEKCAKLGEKHGINPDFLRQLYELIIFETCQLEEQLFQDFNIREKSATNSSKNGERDSLLVESMRQNSC
;
A
#
# COMPACT_ATOMS: atom_id res chain seq x y z
N MET A 1 34.14 29.84 7.14
CA MET A 1 33.26 30.14 5.99
C MET A 1 32.60 28.83 5.59
N LYS A 2 31.27 28.81 5.41
CA LYS A 2 30.59 27.59 4.95
C LYS A 2 31.00 27.31 3.50
N ASP A 3 31.42 26.10 3.19
CA ASP A 3 31.81 25.67 1.85
C ASP A 3 30.75 24.74 1.25
N ILE A 4 30.97 24.29 0.01
CA ILE A 4 30.04 23.38 -0.66
C ILE A 4 29.85 22.05 0.07
N LYS A 5 30.87 21.57 0.81
CA LYS A 5 30.76 20.30 1.56
C LYS A 5 29.83 20.47 2.74
N TYR A 6 29.93 21.59 3.46
CA TYR A 6 29.04 21.93 4.54
C TYR A 6 27.57 21.98 4.07
N PHE A 7 27.28 22.66 2.96
CA PHE A 7 25.89 22.73 2.44
C PHE A 7 25.37 21.37 1.97
N ARG A 8 26.21 20.53 1.37
CA ARG A 8 25.82 19.16 0.98
C ARG A 8 25.46 18.31 2.20
N GLN A 9 26.23 18.42 3.28
CA GLN A 9 25.90 17.73 4.53
C GLN A 9 24.57 18.20 5.12
N GLU A 10 24.27 19.50 5.08
CA GLU A 10 22.95 20.00 5.49
C GLU A 10 21.82 19.44 4.62
N ILE A 11 22.02 19.33 3.31
CA ILE A 11 21.05 18.71 2.38
C ILE A 11 20.87 17.22 2.70
N ASP A 12 21.95 16.46 2.89
CA ASP A 12 21.88 15.03 3.20
C ASP A 12 21.05 14.76 4.47
N ILE A 13 21.21 15.60 5.51
CA ILE A 13 20.43 15.51 6.75
C ILE A 13 18.94 15.81 6.50
N LEU A 14 18.64 16.79 5.65
CA LEU A 14 17.26 17.11 5.27
C LEU A 14 16.63 15.96 4.46
N ASP A 15 17.38 15.35 3.54
CA ASP A 15 16.92 14.22 2.74
C ASP A 15 16.62 13.00 3.60
N GLU A 16 17.47 12.67 4.58
CA GLU A 16 17.17 11.64 5.57
C GLU A 16 15.86 11.93 6.32
N THR A 17 15.64 13.20 6.68
CA THR A 17 14.45 13.63 7.40
C THR A 17 13.21 13.50 6.52
N LEU A 18 13.30 13.87 5.24
CA LEU A 18 12.24 13.70 4.26
C LEU A 18 11.85 12.22 4.12
N VAL A 19 12.83 11.32 4.01
CA VAL A 19 12.58 9.87 3.95
C VAL A 19 11.89 9.38 5.22
N LYS A 20 12.35 9.78 6.41
CA LYS A 20 11.71 9.42 7.69
C LYS A 20 10.25 9.90 7.77
N ILE A 21 9.94 11.08 7.22
CA ILE A 21 8.57 11.60 7.15
C ILE A 21 7.72 10.77 6.18
N LEU A 22 8.26 10.40 5.01
CA LEU A 22 7.57 9.56 4.04
C LEU A 22 7.24 8.18 4.61
N VAL A 23 8.18 7.56 5.34
CA VAL A 23 7.94 6.27 6.04
C VAL A 23 6.73 6.38 6.98
N LYS A 24 6.72 7.40 7.85
CA LYS A 24 5.58 7.64 8.76
C LYS A 24 4.27 7.87 8.02
N ARG A 25 4.31 8.62 6.90
CA ARG A 25 3.13 8.84 6.06
C ARG A 25 2.60 7.52 5.50
N PHE A 26 3.47 6.66 4.98
CA PHE A 26 3.07 5.37 4.42
C PHE A 26 2.57 4.39 5.48
N ASP A 27 3.12 4.41 6.70
CA ASP A 27 2.57 3.63 7.82
C ASP A 27 1.11 3.99 8.11
N ILE A 28 0.79 5.28 8.13
CA ILE A 28 -0.59 5.75 8.30
C ILE A 28 -1.45 5.28 7.12
N CYS A 29 -0.95 5.38 5.88
CA CYS A 29 -1.68 4.92 4.72
C CYS A 29 -1.96 3.42 4.74
N ARG A 30 -1.03 2.58 5.23
CA ARG A 30 -1.27 1.14 5.43
C ARG A 30 -2.42 0.90 6.41
N GLN A 31 -2.46 1.64 7.51
CA GLN A 31 -3.57 1.55 8.48
C GLN A 31 -4.90 1.99 7.85
N VAL A 32 -4.89 3.06 7.05
CA VAL A 32 -6.05 3.51 6.27
C VAL A 32 -6.50 2.43 5.29
N GLY A 33 -5.59 1.77 4.58
CA GLY A 33 -5.90 0.66 3.68
C GLY A 33 -6.58 -0.51 4.41
N ILE A 34 -6.06 -0.90 5.57
CA ILE A 34 -6.67 -1.94 6.43
C ILE A 34 -8.09 -1.52 6.85
N TYR A 35 -8.27 -0.26 7.26
CA TYR A 35 -9.59 0.28 7.62
C TYR A 35 -10.56 0.26 6.43
N LYS A 36 -10.15 0.80 5.28
CA LYS A 36 -10.94 0.81 4.04
C LYS A 36 -11.40 -0.58 3.67
N LYS A 37 -10.52 -1.59 3.77
CA LYS A 37 -10.86 -2.99 3.51
C LYS A 37 -11.95 -3.49 4.47
N LYS A 38 -11.80 -3.25 5.78
CA LYS A 38 -12.79 -3.70 6.79
C LYS A 38 -14.19 -3.16 6.53
N VAL A 39 -14.30 -1.95 5.99
CA VAL A 39 -15.58 -1.29 5.70
C VAL A 39 -16.04 -1.42 4.23
N GLY A 40 -15.29 -2.13 3.38
CA GLY A 40 -15.60 -2.28 1.95
C GLY A 40 -15.46 -1.00 1.12
N MET A 41 -14.66 -0.03 1.56
CA MET A 41 -14.46 1.24 0.88
C MET A 41 -13.43 1.11 -0.26
N PRO A 42 -13.66 1.76 -1.42
CA PRO A 42 -12.71 1.72 -2.52
C PRO A 42 -11.35 2.35 -2.15
N VAL A 43 -10.29 1.74 -2.68
CA VAL A 43 -8.88 2.18 -2.56
C VAL A 43 -8.73 3.59 -3.12
N MET A 44 -9.21 3.80 -4.36
CA MET A 44 -9.09 5.06 -5.08
C MET A 44 -10.27 5.99 -4.77
N GLN A 45 -9.95 7.20 -4.30
CA GLN A 45 -10.93 8.24 -4.01
C GLN A 45 -10.50 9.55 -4.72
N PRO A 46 -10.97 9.80 -5.95
CA PRO A 46 -10.45 10.87 -6.80
C PRO A 46 -10.61 12.26 -6.17
N GLU A 47 -11.73 12.52 -5.49
CA GLU A 47 -11.96 13.77 -4.78
C GLU A 47 -10.94 14.02 -3.67
N ARG A 48 -10.56 12.96 -2.93
CA ARG A 48 -9.55 13.06 -1.88
C ARG A 48 -8.18 13.39 -2.48
N VAL A 49 -7.81 12.75 -3.58
CA VAL A 49 -6.55 13.00 -4.31
C VAL A 49 -6.47 14.44 -4.79
N LYS A 50 -7.54 14.93 -5.44
CA LYS A 50 -7.65 16.32 -5.89
C LYS A 50 -7.49 17.31 -4.74
N ALA A 51 -8.16 17.05 -3.61
CA ALA A 51 -8.05 17.89 -2.42
C ALA A 51 -6.64 17.90 -1.80
N VAL A 52 -5.90 16.77 -1.81
CA VAL A 52 -4.49 16.75 -1.37
C VAL A 52 -3.64 17.60 -2.29
N LYS A 53 -3.71 17.36 -3.61
CA LYS A 53 -2.89 18.08 -4.60
C LYS A 53 -3.09 19.60 -4.49
N GLU A 54 -4.35 20.04 -4.34
CA GLU A 54 -4.68 21.46 -4.24
C GLU A 54 -4.24 22.09 -2.90
N LYS A 55 -4.40 21.36 -1.78
CA LYS A 55 -3.90 21.83 -0.47
C LYS A 55 -2.37 22.00 -0.49
N CYS A 56 -1.67 21.07 -1.12
CA CYS A 56 -0.21 21.11 -1.21
C CYS A 56 0.28 22.20 -2.16
N ALA A 57 -0.41 22.44 -3.27
CA ALA A 57 -0.15 23.58 -4.15
C ALA A 57 -0.23 24.92 -3.40
N LYS A 58 -1.31 25.15 -2.65
CA LYS A 58 -1.48 26.35 -1.82
C LYS A 58 -0.41 26.51 -0.74
N LEU A 59 0.03 25.39 -0.16
CA LEU A 59 1.13 25.40 0.79
C LEU A 59 2.44 25.79 0.10
N GLY A 60 2.68 25.31 -1.12
CA GLY A 60 3.82 25.70 -1.94
C GLY A 60 3.86 27.19 -2.19
N GLU A 61 2.74 27.76 -2.68
CA GLU A 61 2.62 29.20 -2.92
C GLU A 61 2.96 30.02 -1.67
N LYS A 62 2.45 29.61 -0.50
CA LYS A 62 2.74 30.27 0.77
C LYS A 62 4.22 30.25 1.16
N HIS A 63 4.94 29.20 0.78
CA HIS A 63 6.35 28.99 1.15
C HIS A 63 7.33 29.28 0.00
N GLY A 64 6.85 29.85 -1.12
CA GLY A 64 7.69 30.18 -2.27
C GLY A 64 8.15 28.98 -3.10
N ILE A 65 7.47 27.83 -2.97
CA ILE A 65 7.71 26.63 -3.79
C ILE A 65 6.72 26.63 -4.96
N ASN A 66 7.19 26.29 -6.15
CA ASN A 66 6.33 26.18 -7.33
C ASN A 66 5.15 25.21 -7.04
N PRO A 67 3.89 25.68 -7.08
CA PRO A 67 2.73 24.83 -6.82
C PRO A 67 2.61 23.65 -7.80
N ASP A 68 3.02 23.80 -9.07
CA ASP A 68 2.98 22.71 -10.04
C ASP A 68 3.97 21.60 -9.71
N PHE A 69 5.15 21.97 -9.20
CA PHE A 69 6.11 21.00 -8.68
C PHE A 69 5.52 20.20 -7.52
N LEU A 70 4.85 20.86 -6.57
CA LEU A 70 4.20 20.15 -5.46
C LEU A 70 3.02 19.29 -5.91
N ARG A 71 2.24 19.70 -6.92
CA ARG A 71 1.18 18.86 -7.49
C ARG A 71 1.76 17.55 -8.04
N GLN A 72 2.87 17.63 -8.77
CA GLN A 72 3.55 16.45 -9.35
C GLN A 72 4.19 15.57 -8.27
N LEU A 73 4.86 16.18 -7.30
CA LEU A 73 5.45 15.44 -6.18
C LEU A 73 4.40 14.68 -5.38
N TYR A 74 3.28 15.33 -5.05
CA TYR A 74 2.20 14.67 -4.31
C TYR A 74 1.45 13.63 -5.14
N GLU A 75 1.40 13.79 -6.46
CA GLU A 75 0.88 12.76 -7.36
C GLU A 75 1.73 11.49 -7.30
N LEU A 76 3.07 11.61 -7.35
CA LEU A 76 3.98 10.47 -7.18
C LEU A 76 3.82 9.79 -5.81
N ILE A 77 3.76 10.59 -4.74
CA ILE A 77 3.59 10.06 -3.37
C ILE A 77 2.23 9.34 -3.20
N ILE A 78 1.16 9.87 -3.81
CA ILE A 78 -0.17 9.26 -3.77
C ILE A 78 -0.18 7.97 -4.61
N PHE A 79 0.44 7.99 -5.78
CA PHE A 79 0.56 6.80 -6.63
C PHE A 79 1.23 5.64 -5.87
N GLU A 80 2.37 5.90 -5.22
CA GLU A 80 3.06 4.90 -4.39
C GLU A 80 2.15 4.38 -3.25
N THR A 81 1.36 5.27 -2.66
CA THR A 81 0.40 4.89 -1.62
C THR A 81 -0.67 3.92 -2.15
N CYS A 82 -1.21 4.18 -3.34
CA CYS A 82 -2.21 3.31 -3.97
C CYS A 82 -1.63 1.92 -4.27
N GLN A 83 -0.38 1.85 -4.74
CA GLN A 83 0.32 0.59 -4.99
C GLN A 83 0.49 -0.22 -3.70
N LEU A 84 0.91 0.43 -2.61
CA LEU A 84 1.04 -0.20 -1.29
C LEU A 84 -0.32 -0.69 -0.75
N GLU A 85 -1.38 0.09 -0.94
CA GLU A 85 -2.74 -0.35 -0.59
C GLU A 85 -3.09 -1.61 -1.41
N GLU A 86 -2.95 -1.58 -2.74
CA GLU A 86 -3.28 -2.73 -3.59
C GLU A 86 -2.51 -4.00 -3.23
N GLN A 87 -1.22 -3.90 -2.95
CA GLN A 87 -0.39 -5.03 -2.50
C GLN A 87 -0.94 -5.63 -1.20
N LEU A 88 -1.33 -4.79 -0.22
CA LEU A 88 -1.97 -5.28 1.00
C LEU A 88 -3.25 -6.05 0.67
N PHE A 89 -4.10 -5.52 -0.22
CA PHE A 89 -5.33 -6.22 -0.61
C PHE A 89 -5.05 -7.60 -1.23
N GLN A 90 -4.01 -7.75 -2.06
CA GLN A 90 -3.58 -9.03 -2.65
C GLN A 90 -3.06 -10.03 -1.60
N ASP A 91 -2.17 -9.58 -0.71
CA ASP A 91 -1.54 -10.43 0.31
C ASP A 91 -2.57 -11.05 1.27
N PHE A 92 -3.60 -10.30 1.64
CA PHE A 92 -4.68 -10.83 2.48
C PHE A 92 -5.54 -11.88 1.75
N ASN A 93 -5.77 -11.71 0.45
CA ASN A 93 -6.55 -12.68 -0.33
C ASN A 93 -5.81 -14.02 -0.45
N ILE A 94 -4.47 -14.02 -0.43
CA ILE A 94 -3.64 -15.24 -0.39
C ILE A 94 -3.75 -15.92 0.98
N ARG A 95 -3.76 -15.15 2.07
CA ARG A 95 -3.89 -15.69 3.44
C ARG A 95 -5.27 -16.30 3.72
N GLU A 96 -6.35 -15.71 3.21
CA GLU A 96 -7.70 -16.31 3.36
C GLU A 96 -7.88 -17.59 2.54
N LYS A 97 -7.32 -17.65 1.32
CA LYS A 97 -7.35 -18.87 0.48
C LYS A 97 -6.53 -20.02 1.04
N SER A 98 -5.39 -19.73 1.67
CA SER A 98 -4.57 -20.77 2.33
C SER A 98 -5.22 -21.31 3.61
N ALA A 99 -5.93 -20.48 4.38
CA ALA A 99 -6.68 -20.92 5.55
C ALA A 99 -7.96 -21.73 5.21
N THR A 100 -8.56 -21.52 4.04
CA THR A 100 -9.75 -22.27 3.60
C THR A 100 -9.41 -23.59 2.88
N ASN A 101 -8.26 -23.68 2.22
CA ASN A 101 -7.80 -24.93 1.59
C ASN A 101 -7.31 -26.00 2.57
N SER A 102 -7.02 -25.66 3.84
CA SER A 102 -6.67 -26.66 4.87
C SER A 102 -7.87 -27.48 5.35
N SER A 103 -9.11 -27.01 5.15
CA SER A 103 -10.33 -27.72 5.56
C SER A 103 -10.97 -28.57 4.46
N LYS A 104 -10.50 -28.53 3.19
CA LYS A 104 -11.08 -29.29 2.07
C LYS A 104 -10.30 -30.54 1.64
N ASN A 105 -9.22 -30.90 2.32
CA ASN A 105 -8.47 -32.13 2.06
C ASN A 105 -8.96 -33.36 2.87
N GLY A 106 -10.06 -33.26 3.61
CA GLY A 106 -10.63 -34.36 4.40
C GLY A 106 -11.76 -35.16 3.76
N GLU A 107 -12.29 -34.76 2.60
CA GLU A 107 -13.49 -35.39 1.99
C GLU A 107 -13.26 -35.87 0.55
N ARG A 108 -12.04 -36.32 0.22
CA ARG A 108 -11.77 -36.99 -1.08
C ARG A 108 -11.38 -38.47 -0.98
N ASP A 109 -11.27 -39.03 0.23
CA ASP A 109 -10.92 -40.44 0.47
C ASP A 109 -12.13 -41.31 0.90
N SER A 110 -13.29 -41.16 0.26
CA SER A 110 -14.44 -42.04 0.51
C SER A 110 -15.15 -42.58 -0.75
N LEU A 111 -14.57 -42.42 -1.94
CA LEU A 111 -15.14 -42.99 -3.19
C LEU A 111 -14.15 -43.85 -3.97
N LEU A 112 -13.19 -44.49 -3.28
CA LEU A 112 -12.22 -45.40 -3.89
C LEU A 112 -11.97 -46.67 -3.06
N VAL A 113 -12.93 -47.06 -2.20
CA VAL A 113 -12.88 -48.34 -1.46
C VAL A 113 -14.18 -49.14 -1.65
N GLU A 114 -14.76 -49.10 -2.86
CA GLU A 114 -15.95 -49.92 -3.14
C GLU A 114 -15.99 -50.55 -4.53
N SER A 115 -14.91 -50.43 -5.33
CA SER A 115 -14.81 -51.02 -6.67
C SER A 115 -13.91 -52.27 -6.78
N MET A 116 -13.48 -52.87 -5.66
CA MET A 116 -12.57 -54.04 -5.67
C MET A 116 -13.01 -55.21 -4.78
N ARG A 117 -14.32 -55.44 -4.64
CA ARG A 117 -14.88 -56.67 -4.02
C ARG A 117 -16.00 -57.36 -4.83
N GLN A 118 -15.94 -57.28 -6.16
CA GLN A 118 -16.82 -58.05 -7.04
C GLN A 118 -16.09 -58.93 -8.08
N ASN A 119 -14.81 -59.23 -7.86
CA ASN A 119 -14.08 -60.21 -8.66
C ASN A 119 -13.39 -61.25 -7.73
N SER A 120 -14.18 -62.07 -7.05
CA SER A 120 -13.88 -63.51 -6.86
C SER A 120 -15.03 -64.15 -6.05
N CYS A 121 -15.66 -65.14 -6.68
CA CYS A 121 -16.73 -66.03 -6.19
C CYS A 121 -18.17 -65.50 -6.25
#